data_AF-A0A352XK62-F1
#
_entry.id   AF-A0A352XK62-F1
#
_cell.length_a   1.000
_cell.length_b   1.000
_cell.length_c   1.000
_cell.angle_alpha   90.00
_cell.angle_beta   90.00
_cell.angle_gamma   90.00
#
_symmetry.space_group_name_H-M   'P 1'
#
loop_
_entity.id
_entity.type
_entity.pdbx_description
1 polymer ?
#
loop_
_entity_poly.entity_id
_entity_poly.type
_entity_poly.pdbx_seq_one_letter_code
_entity_poly.pdbx_strand_id
1 'polypeptide(L)'
;ADEKVADSYFFDELYYDSELEKENVKKELQEVVAFTKIPKNSIKIPVAGGKSYSPDFAYVLKYGDGSKKLNFIVETKNVVGDSKLRDEERQKLRHAEQFFQGNVTIKFRTQFTNDKIQTLLKEIVGGK
;
A
#
# COMPACT_ATOMS: atom_id res chain seq x y z
N ALA A 1 13.67 -13.63 19.63
CA ALA A 1 14.60 -12.97 18.69
C ALA A 1 13.80 -11.87 18.04
N ASP A 2 14.15 -10.61 18.29
CA ASP A 2 13.49 -9.48 17.65
C ASP A 2 13.65 -9.64 16.14
N GLU A 3 12.54 -9.86 15.46
CA GLU A 3 12.55 -10.14 14.02
C GLU A 3 12.92 -8.84 13.29
N LYS A 4 14.03 -8.86 12.54
CA LYS A 4 14.52 -7.68 11.80
C LYS A 4 13.49 -7.23 10.74
N VAL A 5 13.18 -5.93 10.73
CA VAL A 5 12.38 -5.23 9.70
C VAL A 5 13.26 -4.75 8.54
N ALA A 6 12.65 -4.36 7.42
CA ALA A 6 13.39 -3.77 6.31
C ALA A 6 13.98 -2.40 6.71
N ASP A 7 15.18 -2.08 6.23
CA ASP A 7 15.89 -0.83 6.52
C ASP A 7 15.13 0.40 5.98
N SER A 8 14.27 0.20 4.97
CA SER A 8 13.38 1.24 4.42
C SER A 8 12.05 1.37 5.18
N TYR A 9 11.79 0.51 6.17
CA TYR A 9 10.61 0.61 7.02
C TYR A 9 10.80 1.69 8.09
N PHE A 10 9.79 2.52 8.30
CA PHE A 10 9.91 3.70 9.16
C PHE A 10 10.08 3.39 10.66
N PHE A 11 9.56 2.26 11.14
CA PHE A 11 9.64 1.87 12.55
C PHE A 11 10.70 0.80 12.74
N ASP A 12 11.35 0.79 13.90
CA ASP A 12 12.29 -0.29 14.28
C ASP A 12 11.56 -1.57 14.72
N GLU A 13 10.26 -1.46 15.01
CA GLU A 13 9.42 -2.56 15.49
C GLU A 13 8.49 -3.11 14.39
N LEU A 14 8.20 -4.41 14.47
CA LEU A 14 7.39 -5.12 13.50
C LEU A 14 5.88 -4.92 13.78
N TYR A 15 5.23 -4.06 12.99
CA TYR A 15 3.78 -3.83 13.06
C TYR A 15 3.05 -4.45 11.86
N TYR A 16 2.13 -5.38 12.13
CA TYR A 16 1.35 -6.06 11.10
C TYR A 16 0.03 -6.60 11.66
N ASP A 17 -0.97 -6.69 10.80
CA ASP A 17 -2.29 -7.27 11.06
C ASP A 17 -2.48 -8.61 10.30
N SER A 18 -1.55 -8.98 9.39
CA SER A 18 -1.59 -10.26 8.65
C SER A 18 -0.19 -10.77 8.28
N GLU A 19 -0.06 -12.06 7.94
CA GLU A 19 1.21 -12.63 7.47
C GLU A 19 1.71 -11.97 6.18
N LEU A 20 0.81 -11.57 5.28
CA LEU A 20 1.18 -10.84 4.05
C LEU A 20 1.80 -9.48 4.38
N GLU A 21 1.27 -8.77 5.38
CA GLU A 21 1.86 -7.53 5.86
C GLU A 21 3.21 -7.76 6.54
N LYS A 22 3.33 -8.82 7.35
CA LYS A 22 4.59 -9.22 7.97
C LYS A 22 5.67 -9.45 6.92
N GLU A 23 5.33 -10.15 5.84
CA GLU A 23 6.25 -10.35 4.71
C GLU A 23 6.66 -9.01 4.07
N ASN A 24 5.71 -8.10 3.86
CA ASN A 24 6.00 -6.78 3.29
C ASN A 24 6.95 -5.96 4.16
N VAL A 25 6.72 -5.91 5.48
CA VAL A 25 7.52 -5.10 6.41
C VAL A 25 8.97 -5.58 6.49
N LYS A 26 9.20 -6.87 6.30
CA LYS A 26 10.55 -7.47 6.33
C LYS A 26 11.27 -7.43 4.99
N LYS A 27 10.57 -7.08 3.91
CA LYS A 27 11.12 -7.21 2.55
C LYS A 27 11.90 -5.97 2.17
N GLU A 28 13.18 -6.16 1.85
CA GLU A 28 13.98 -5.12 1.20
C GLU A 28 13.57 -4.93 -0.26
N LEU A 29 13.32 -3.68 -0.63
CA LEU A 29 12.79 -3.27 -1.93
C LEU A 29 13.64 -2.11 -2.47
N GLN A 30 14.35 -2.34 -3.57
CA GLN A 30 15.32 -1.38 -4.11
C GLN A 30 14.68 -0.07 -4.58
N GLU A 31 13.44 -0.16 -5.04
CA GLU A 31 12.67 0.97 -5.56
C GLU A 31 12.01 1.80 -4.45
N VAL A 32 12.08 1.35 -3.19
CA VAL A 32 11.48 2.00 -2.03
C VAL A 32 12.54 2.81 -1.28
N VAL A 33 12.28 4.09 -1.09
CA VAL A 33 13.12 4.98 -0.28
C VAL A 33 12.75 4.88 1.19
N ALA A 34 11.45 4.86 1.47
CA ALA A 34 10.89 4.70 2.80
C ALA A 34 9.45 4.19 2.69
N PHE A 35 8.99 3.41 3.65
CA PHE A 35 7.59 3.03 3.76
C PHE A 35 7.16 2.84 5.21
N THR A 36 5.85 2.89 5.45
CA THR A 36 5.29 2.76 6.80
C THR A 36 3.92 2.12 6.78
N LYS A 37 3.57 1.40 7.86
CA LYS A 37 2.20 0.99 8.12
C LYS A 37 1.42 2.20 8.62
N ILE A 38 0.30 2.49 7.99
CA ILE A 38 -0.52 3.65 8.36
C ILE A 38 -1.35 3.26 9.59
N PRO A 39 -1.29 4.02 10.70
CA PRO A 39 -2.10 3.70 11.85
C PRO A 39 -3.60 3.79 11.52
N LYS A 40 -4.38 2.86 12.07
CA LYS A 40 -5.83 2.82 11.90
C LYS A 40 -6.43 4.18 12.28
N ASN A 41 -7.39 4.66 11.48
CA ASN A 41 -8.08 5.96 11.64
C ASN A 41 -7.24 7.23 11.38
N SER A 42 -6.00 7.13 10.89
CA SER A 42 -5.17 8.31 10.55
C SER A 42 -5.57 8.98 9.23
N ILE A 43 -6.05 8.19 8.27
CA ILE A 43 -6.58 8.68 6.98
C ILE A 43 -8.00 8.16 6.87
N LYS A 44 -8.98 9.05 6.74
CA LYS A 44 -10.40 8.65 6.70
C LYS A 44 -10.95 8.77 5.29
N ILE A 45 -10.66 7.78 4.46
CA ILE A 45 -11.20 7.71 3.10
C ILE A 45 -12.66 7.26 3.20
N PRO A 46 -13.63 8.06 2.73
CA PRO A 46 -15.04 7.74 2.86
C PRO A 46 -15.44 6.54 1.99
N VAL A 47 -16.37 5.72 2.47
CA VAL A 47 -17.00 4.62 1.72
C VAL A 47 -18.51 4.62 1.94
N ALA A 48 -19.25 3.84 1.14
CA ALA A 48 -20.70 3.78 1.21
C ALA A 48 -21.21 3.45 2.64
N GLY A 49 -22.38 4.00 2.98
CA GLY A 49 -23.02 3.76 4.28
C GLY A 49 -22.40 4.54 5.46
N GLY A 50 -21.74 5.68 5.19
CA GLY A 50 -21.22 6.57 6.23
C GLY A 50 -19.97 6.08 6.97
N LYS A 51 -19.30 5.05 6.43
CA LYS A 51 -18.07 4.49 6.99
C LYS A 51 -16.83 5.12 6.34
N SER A 52 -15.67 4.90 6.94
CA SER A 52 -14.37 5.28 6.37
C SER A 52 -13.33 4.19 6.62
N TYR A 53 -12.23 4.22 5.87
CA TYR A 53 -11.09 3.32 6.09
C TYR A 53 -9.75 4.06 5.94
N SER A 54 -8.70 3.50 6.55
CA SER A 54 -7.29 3.86 6.31
C SER A 54 -6.67 2.84 5.35
N PRO A 55 -5.82 3.25 4.39
CA PRO A 55 -4.92 2.33 3.69
C PRO A 55 -3.98 1.60 4.67
N ASP A 56 -3.43 0.45 4.29
CA ASP A 56 -2.50 -0.32 5.14
C ASP A 56 -1.09 0.26 5.13
N PHE A 57 -0.56 0.63 3.95
CA PHE A 57 0.82 1.08 3.80
C PHE A 57 0.95 2.33 2.92
N ALA A 58 1.98 3.11 3.21
CA ALA A 58 2.44 4.23 2.40
C ALA A 58 3.89 3.99 1.97
N TYR A 59 4.18 4.11 0.67
CA TYR A 59 5.50 3.91 0.09
C TYR A 59 5.96 5.18 -0.63
N VAL A 60 7.18 5.61 -0.34
CA VAL A 60 7.90 6.62 -1.12
C VAL A 60 8.78 5.87 -2.12
N LEU A 61 8.41 5.94 -3.41
CA LEU A 61 9.10 5.22 -4.48
C LEU A 61 10.07 6.14 -5.21
N LYS A 62 11.22 5.61 -5.60
CA LYS A 62 12.19 6.26 -6.49
C LYS A 62 11.97 5.78 -7.93
N TYR A 63 11.75 6.71 -8.84
CA TYR A 63 11.56 6.44 -10.26
C TYR A 63 12.88 6.53 -11.04
N GLY A 64 12.89 5.96 -12.25
CA GLY A 64 14.09 5.94 -13.12
C GLY A 64 14.58 7.33 -13.53
N ASP A 65 13.70 8.33 -13.55
CA ASP A 65 14.02 9.75 -13.77
C ASP A 65 14.61 10.45 -12.52
N GLY A 66 14.79 9.72 -11.42
CA GLY A 66 15.28 10.23 -10.15
C GLY A 66 14.21 10.89 -9.27
N SER A 67 12.98 11.05 -9.76
CA SER A 67 11.87 11.60 -8.97
C SER A 67 11.46 10.65 -7.85
N LYS A 68 10.98 11.22 -6.73
CA LYS A 68 10.43 10.47 -5.59
C LYS A 68 8.95 10.78 -5.47
N LYS A 69 8.08 9.77 -5.46
CA LYS A 69 6.62 9.97 -5.35
C LYS A 69 6.00 9.06 -4.29
N LEU A 70 5.01 9.59 -3.59
CA LEU A 70 4.22 8.88 -2.59
C LEU A 70 3.15 8.01 -3.27
N ASN A 71 3.06 6.75 -2.86
CA ASN A 71 2.08 5.79 -3.33
C ASN A 71 1.46 5.08 -2.13
N PHE A 72 0.15 4.81 -2.17
CA PHE A 72 -0.54 4.13 -1.07
C PHE A 72 -0.97 2.73 -1.50
N ILE A 73 -0.74 1.75 -0.63
CA ILE A 73 -1.29 0.40 -0.75
C ILE A 73 -2.46 0.31 0.23
N VAL A 74 -3.64 0.07 -0.33
CA VAL A 74 -4.94 0.27 0.34
C VAL A 74 -5.35 -0.91 1.20
N GLU A 75 -5.08 -2.13 0.75
CA GLU A 75 -5.53 -3.31 1.49
C GLU A 75 -4.69 -4.53 1.13
N THR A 76 -4.19 -5.23 2.14
CA THR A 76 -3.58 -6.55 2.07
C THR A 76 -4.64 -7.59 2.43
N LYS A 77 -4.96 -8.52 1.51
CA LYS A 77 -6.01 -9.53 1.76
C LYS A 77 -5.48 -10.95 1.78
N ASN A 78 -6.09 -11.75 2.65
CA ASN A 78 -5.99 -13.21 2.73
C ASN A 78 -7.03 -13.91 1.81
N VAL A 79 -7.23 -13.43 0.57
CA VAL A 79 -8.10 -14.08 -0.42
C VAL A 79 -7.32 -14.39 -1.70
N VAL A 80 -7.56 -15.56 -2.28
CA VAL A 80 -6.84 -16.05 -3.47
C VAL A 80 -7.47 -15.45 -4.74
N GLY A 81 -6.81 -14.47 -5.34
CA GLY A 81 -7.06 -13.97 -6.70
C GLY A 81 -8.19 -12.94 -6.89
N ASP A 82 -8.18 -12.33 -8.08
CA ASP A 82 -9.07 -11.25 -8.57
C ASP A 82 -10.48 -11.72 -8.99
N SER A 83 -10.83 -13.00 -8.77
CA SER A 83 -12.07 -13.56 -9.32
C SER A 83 -13.36 -12.90 -8.78
N LYS A 84 -13.25 -12.10 -7.70
CA LYS A 84 -14.22 -11.08 -7.31
C LYS A 84 -13.51 -9.97 -6.55
N LEU A 85 -12.84 -9.03 -7.23
CA LEU A 85 -12.74 -7.67 -6.68
C LEU A 85 -14.19 -7.22 -6.41
N ARG A 86 -14.65 -7.35 -5.17
CA ARG A 86 -16.02 -7.00 -4.77
C ARG A 86 -16.26 -5.55 -5.20
N ASP A 87 -17.46 -5.20 -5.63
CA ASP A 87 -17.75 -3.83 -6.08
C ASP A 87 -17.34 -2.77 -5.03
N GLU A 88 -17.40 -3.15 -3.75
CA GLU A 88 -16.90 -2.39 -2.60
C GLU A 88 -15.41 -2.03 -2.71
N GLU A 89 -14.55 -2.95 -3.14
CA GLU A 89 -13.10 -2.74 -3.25
C GLU A 89 -12.76 -1.79 -4.41
N ARG A 90 -13.42 -1.97 -5.57
CA ARG A 90 -13.30 -1.01 -6.67
C ARG A 90 -13.79 0.37 -6.24
N GLN A 91 -14.83 0.43 -5.43
CA GLN A 91 -15.35 1.69 -4.91
C GLN A 91 -14.37 2.35 -3.92
N LYS A 92 -13.72 1.59 -3.04
CA LYS A 92 -12.67 2.10 -2.13
C LYS A 92 -11.53 2.75 -2.90
N LEU A 93 -11.05 2.11 -3.97
CA LEU A 93 -9.99 2.64 -4.82
C LEU A 93 -10.42 3.94 -5.51
N ARG A 94 -11.60 3.95 -6.13
CA ARG A 94 -12.14 5.16 -6.78
C ARG A 94 -12.30 6.33 -5.81
N HIS A 95 -12.82 6.06 -4.61
CA HIS A 95 -12.98 7.09 -3.59
C HIS A 95 -11.63 7.63 -3.11
N ALA A 96 -10.62 6.77 -2.96
CA ALA A 96 -9.28 7.19 -2.59
C ALA A 96 -8.65 8.07 -3.68
N GLU A 97 -8.73 7.64 -4.95
CA GLU A 97 -8.25 8.43 -6.09
C GLU A 97 -8.92 9.80 -6.14
N GLN A 98 -10.24 9.86 -5.99
CA GLN A 98 -10.99 11.11 -5.98
C GLN A 98 -10.65 11.99 -4.76
N PHE A 99 -10.48 11.41 -3.58
CA PHE A 99 -10.20 12.15 -2.34
C PHE A 99 -8.87 12.91 -2.41
N PHE A 100 -7.86 12.33 -3.06
CA PHE A 100 -6.53 12.94 -3.18
C PHE A 100 -6.28 13.66 -4.51
N GLN A 101 -7.24 13.63 -5.44
CA GLN A 101 -7.13 14.26 -6.76
C GLN A 101 -6.84 15.76 -6.63
N GLY A 102 -5.85 16.26 -7.41
CA GLY A 102 -5.50 17.69 -7.49
C GLY A 102 -4.56 18.20 -6.39
N ASN A 103 -4.42 17.48 -5.26
CA ASN A 103 -3.52 17.87 -4.17
C ASN A 103 -2.19 17.13 -4.22
N VAL A 104 -2.20 15.84 -4.54
CA VAL A 104 -1.00 14.99 -4.62
C VAL A 104 -1.20 13.93 -5.70
N THR A 105 -0.18 13.67 -6.52
CA THR A 105 -0.18 12.52 -7.43
C THR A 105 0.09 11.25 -6.65
N ILE A 106 -0.96 10.49 -6.35
CA ILE A 106 -0.89 9.24 -5.60
C ILE A 106 -1.49 8.14 -6.47
N LYS A 107 -0.83 6.98 -6.53
CA LYS A 107 -1.45 5.76 -7.05
C LYS A 107 -1.90 4.87 -5.90
N PHE A 108 -3.11 4.33 -6.04
CA PHE A 108 -3.67 3.34 -5.12
C PHE A 108 -3.60 1.95 -5.74
N ARG A 109 -3.23 0.96 -4.93
CA ARG A 109 -3.22 -0.46 -5.30
C ARG A 109 -3.75 -1.33 -4.17
N THR A 110 -4.35 -2.45 -4.55
CA THR A 110 -4.72 -3.55 -3.67
C THR A 110 -3.66 -4.64 -3.83
N GLN A 111 -3.28 -5.30 -2.73
CA GLN A 111 -2.40 -6.47 -2.75
C GLN A 111 -3.18 -7.70 -2.30
N PHE A 112 -3.30 -8.69 -3.19
CA PHE A 112 -3.86 -9.99 -2.87
C PHE A 112 -2.80 -10.95 -2.31
N THR A 113 -3.22 -12.07 -1.71
CA THR A 113 -2.29 -13.05 -1.09
C THR A 113 -1.27 -13.61 -2.07
N ASN A 114 -1.67 -13.76 -3.34
CA ASN A 114 -0.81 -14.24 -4.42
C ASN A 114 0.06 -13.13 -5.04
N ASP A 115 -0.12 -11.87 -4.62
CA ASP A 115 0.65 -10.75 -5.13
C ASP A 115 1.90 -10.52 -4.28
N LYS A 116 3.05 -10.48 -4.96
CA LYS A 116 4.29 -10.02 -4.35
C LYS A 116 4.32 -8.50 -4.41
N ILE A 117 4.51 -7.84 -3.27
CA ILE A 117 4.64 -6.37 -3.21
C ILE A 117 5.71 -5.85 -4.18
N GLN A 118 6.82 -6.56 -4.33
CA GLN A 118 7.88 -6.21 -5.28
C GLN A 118 7.37 -6.13 -6.72
N THR A 119 6.50 -7.04 -7.15
CA THR A 119 5.92 -7.03 -8.49
C THR A 119 5.02 -5.81 -8.67
N LEU A 120 4.13 -5.56 -7.71
CA LEU A 120 3.22 -4.40 -7.73
C LEU A 120 3.99 -3.07 -7.79
N LEU A 121 5.03 -2.91 -6.98
CA LEU A 121 5.83 -1.69 -6.98
C LEU A 121 6.63 -1.51 -8.27
N LYS A 122 7.15 -2.60 -8.84
CA LYS A 122 7.83 -2.55 -10.15
C LYS A 122 6.89 -2.15 -11.27
N GLU A 123 5.64 -2.60 -11.27
CA GLU A 123 4.63 -2.15 -12.23
C GLU A 123 4.29 -0.67 -12.06
N ILE A 124 4.26 -0.18 -10.82
CA ILE A 124 4.03 1.25 -10.53
C ILE A 124 5.17 2.13 -11.05
N VAL A 125 6.42 1.69 -10.83
CA VAL A 125 7.65 2.44 -11.14
C VAL A 125 8.04 2.31 -12.62
N GLY A 126 7.96 1.10 -13.17
CA GLY A 126 8.33 0.77 -14.54
C GLY A 126 7.24 1.03 -15.58
N GLY A 127 6.09 1.55 -15.16
CA GLY A 127 4.98 1.86 -16.06
C GLY A 127 5.37 2.82 -17.17
N LYS A 128 5.32 2.30 -18.41
CA LYS A 128 4.95 3.07 -19.61
C LYS A 128 3.54 3.63 -19.47
#